data_AF-A0A7C2IZ92-F1
#
_entry.id   AF-A0A7C2IZ92-F1
#
_cell.length_a   1.000
_cell.length_b   1.000
_cell.length_c   1.000
_cell.angle_alpha   90.00
_cell.angle_beta   90.00
_cell.angle_gamma   90.00
#
_symmetry.space_group_name_H-M   'P 1'
#
loop_
_entity.id
_entity.type
_entity.pdbx_description
1 polymer ?
#
loop_
_entity_poly.entity_id
_entity_poly.type
_entity_poly.pdbx_seq_one_letter_code
_entity_poly.pdbx_strand_id
1 'polypeptide(L)'
;GLARLVPGVVGDQQSVAEESFSAGLLDFPHYTRPPEFRGMRVPAVLLSGHHEAIRLWRRKEQLRRTRRRRPDLLERATLSDEDRRLLEEIEREEV
;
A
#
# COMPACT_ATOMS: atom_id res chain seq x y z
N GLY A 1 -17.94 -6.77 5.43
CA GLY A 1 -18.99 -7.21 4.49
C GLY A 1 -18.79 -8.67 4.20
N LEU A 2 -19.66 -9.52 4.75
CA LEU A 2 -19.49 -10.98 4.88
C LEU A 2 -19.91 -11.76 3.61
N ALA A 3 -19.54 -11.24 2.43
CA ALA A 3 -19.98 -11.78 1.13
C ALA A 3 -18.85 -12.03 0.11
N ARG A 4 -17.58 -11.91 0.49
CA ARG A 4 -16.43 -12.14 -0.43
C ARG A 4 -15.76 -13.51 -0.33
N LEU A 5 -16.21 -14.37 0.57
CA LEU A 5 -15.62 -15.70 0.80
C LEU A 5 -16.42 -16.82 0.13
N VAL A 6 -16.88 -16.59 -1.11
CA VAL A 6 -17.40 -17.69 -1.94
C VAL A 6 -16.25 -18.19 -2.81
N PRO A 7 -15.79 -19.45 -2.63
CA PRO A 7 -14.74 -20.03 -3.46
C PRO A 7 -15.23 -20.10 -4.91
N GLY A 8 -14.50 -19.46 -5.84
CA GLY A 8 -14.78 -19.51 -7.29
C GLY A 8 -15.05 -18.18 -7.99
N VAL A 9 -15.02 -17.04 -7.29
CA VAL A 9 -15.31 -15.71 -7.88
C VAL A 9 -14.09 -14.78 -7.98
N VAL A 10 -12.95 -15.13 -7.38
CA VAL A 10 -11.71 -14.32 -7.44
C VAL A 10 -10.71 -15.05 -8.33
N GLY A 11 -10.59 -14.60 -9.59
CA GLY A 11 -9.79 -15.23 -10.64
C GLY A 11 -8.27 -15.07 -10.52
N ASP A 12 -7.76 -14.63 -9.37
CA ASP A 12 -6.33 -14.47 -9.17
C ASP A 12 -5.96 -14.72 -7.69
N GLN A 13 -5.24 -15.81 -7.43
CA GLN A 13 -4.87 -16.21 -6.07
C GLN A 13 -3.92 -15.20 -5.39
N GLN A 14 -3.24 -14.35 -6.17
CA GLN A 14 -2.40 -13.27 -5.62
C GLN A 14 -3.22 -12.15 -4.96
N SER A 15 -4.47 -11.95 -5.40
CA SER A 15 -5.38 -10.93 -4.84
C SER A 15 -5.84 -11.24 -3.41
N VAL A 16 -5.73 -12.50 -2.96
CA VAL A 16 -6.15 -12.92 -1.61
C VAL A 16 -5.02 -12.71 -0.58
N ALA A 17 -3.76 -12.70 -1.01
CA ALA A 17 -2.62 -12.45 -0.12
C ALA A 17 -2.43 -10.93 0.18
N GLU A 18 -2.83 -10.06 -0.75
CA GLU A 18 -2.84 -8.60 -0.59
C GLU A 18 -4.15 -8.08 0.04
N GLU A 19 -4.84 -8.89 0.85
CA GLU A 19 -5.98 -8.39 1.63
C GLU A 19 -5.51 -7.31 2.61
N SER A 20 -6.12 -6.12 2.50
CA SER A 20 -5.84 -4.84 3.18
C SER A 20 -5.72 -4.87 4.72
N PHE A 21 -5.73 -6.03 5.36
CA PHE A 21 -5.63 -6.23 6.81
C PHE A 21 -4.60 -7.29 7.23
N SER A 22 -3.92 -7.96 6.29
CA SER A 22 -3.01 -9.07 6.60
C SER A 22 -1.80 -8.67 7.46
N ALA A 23 -1.44 -7.37 7.51
CA ALA A 23 -0.32 -6.84 8.29
C ALA A 23 -0.71 -5.78 9.33
N GLY A 24 -2.00 -5.58 9.60
CA GLY A 24 -2.46 -4.55 10.55
C GLY A 24 -2.27 -3.09 10.09
N LEU A 25 -1.96 -2.85 8.81
CA LEU A 25 -1.80 -1.52 8.21
C LEU A 25 -2.95 -1.22 7.24
N LEU A 26 -3.13 0.06 6.88
CA LEU A 26 -4.02 0.46 5.79
C LEU A 26 -3.41 0.12 4.42
N ASP A 27 -4.29 -0.04 3.43
CA ASP A 27 -3.89 -0.37 2.06
C ASP A 27 -3.27 0.81 1.28
N PHE A 28 -2.46 0.48 0.27
CA PHE A 28 -1.81 1.45 -0.61
C PHE A 28 -2.78 2.04 -1.65
N PRO A 29 -2.43 3.16 -2.31
CA PRO A 29 -3.21 3.68 -3.42
C PRO A 29 -3.13 2.74 -4.63
N HIS A 30 -4.30 2.34 -5.14
CA HIS A 30 -4.42 1.60 -6.38
C HIS A 30 -4.64 2.55 -7.56
N TYR A 31 -3.90 2.33 -8.65
CA TYR A 31 -4.02 3.11 -9.88
C TYR A 31 -4.35 2.17 -11.04
N THR A 32 -5.15 2.67 -11.97
CA THR A 32 -5.48 1.98 -13.22
C THR A 32 -5.44 2.97 -14.38
N ARG A 33 -5.55 2.46 -15.60
CA ARG A 33 -5.58 3.28 -16.82
C ARG A 33 -6.78 4.24 -16.78
N PRO A 34 -6.65 5.47 -17.31
CA PRO A 34 -5.47 6.05 -17.98
C PRO A 34 -4.39 6.59 -17.01
N PRO A 35 -3.13 6.80 -17.46
CA PRO A 35 -2.02 7.28 -16.62
C PRO A 35 -2.20 8.68 -16.03
N GLU A 36 -3.09 9.49 -16.60
CA GLU A 36 -3.51 10.77 -16.03
C GLU A 36 -5.04 10.82 -16.04
N PHE A 37 -5.64 11.07 -14.88
CA PHE A 37 -7.08 11.19 -14.74
C PHE A 37 -7.41 12.41 -13.87
N ARG A 38 -8.16 13.36 -14.42
CA ARG A 38 -8.58 14.61 -13.74
C ARG A 38 -7.40 15.39 -13.13
N GLY A 39 -6.26 15.44 -13.83
CA GLY A 39 -5.04 16.11 -13.37
C GLY A 39 -4.24 15.33 -12.32
N MET A 40 -4.68 14.14 -11.91
CA MET A 40 -3.90 13.22 -11.07
C MET A 40 -3.10 12.28 -11.96
N ARG A 41 -1.78 12.29 -11.81
CA ARG A 41 -0.87 11.41 -12.54
C ARG A 41 -0.53 10.17 -11.73
N VAL A 42 -0.47 9.03 -12.41
CA VAL A 42 0.08 7.80 -11.84
C VAL A 42 1.56 8.04 -11.47
N PRO A 43 1.99 7.69 -10.25
CA PRO A 43 3.39 7.80 -9.84
C PRO A 43 4.33 7.12 -10.84
N ALA A 44 5.41 7.79 -11.23
CA ALA A 44 6.33 7.30 -12.26
C ALA A 44 6.93 5.92 -11.92
N VAL A 45 7.13 5.63 -10.63
CA VAL A 45 7.59 4.32 -10.16
C VAL A 45 6.64 3.18 -10.56
N LEU A 46 5.33 3.42 -10.59
CA LEU A 46 4.34 2.42 -11.03
C LEU A 46 4.33 2.21 -12.54
N LEU A 47 4.91 3.13 -13.31
CA LEU A 47 5.07 3.04 -14.76
C LEU A 47 6.43 2.44 -15.18
N SER A 48 7.36 2.29 -14.23
CA SER A 48 8.76 1.95 -14.52
C SER A 48 9.01 0.46 -14.77
N GLY A 49 8.08 -0.42 -14.39
CA GLY A 49 8.27 -1.88 -14.46
C GLY A 49 9.28 -2.44 -13.44
N HIS A 50 9.86 -1.61 -12.57
CA HIS A 50 10.77 -2.05 -11.52
C HIS A 50 10.00 -2.64 -10.35
N HIS A 51 9.80 -3.96 -10.34
CA HIS A 51 9.01 -4.67 -9.34
C HIS A 51 9.41 -4.34 -7.89
N GLU A 52 10.71 -4.25 -7.60
CA GLU A 52 11.17 -3.94 -6.23
C GLU A 52 10.89 -2.49 -5.83
N ALA A 53 11.08 -1.53 -6.74
CA ALA A 53 10.74 -0.13 -6.50
C ALA A 53 9.22 0.04 -6.31
N ILE A 54 8.41 -0.73 -7.04
CA ILE A 54 6.96 -0.76 -6.88
C ILE A 54 6.58 -1.34 -5.51
N ARG A 55 7.21 -2.44 -5.08
CA ARG A 55 6.98 -3.06 -3.76
C ARG A 55 7.28 -2.07 -2.63
N LEU A 56 8.45 -1.44 -2.68
CA LEU A 56 8.88 -0.43 -1.71
C LEU A 56 7.93 0.77 -1.69
N TRP A 57 7.55 1.27 -2.87
CA TRP A 57 6.60 2.38 -2.98
C TRP A 57 5.24 2.03 -2.39
N ARG A 58 4.70 0.84 -2.68
CA ARG A 58 3.44 0.35 -2.10
C ARG A 58 3.54 0.30 -0.58
N ARG A 59 4.61 -0.27 -0.04
CA ARG A 59 4.83 -0.39 1.40
C ARG A 59 4.94 0.98 2.08
N LYS A 60 5.71 1.90 1.49
CA LYS A 60 5.85 3.29 1.95
C LYS A 60 4.51 4.00 2.00
N GLU A 61 3.68 3.86 0.96
CA GLU A 61 2.36 4.49 0.92
C GLU A 61 1.36 3.87 1.92
N GLN A 62 1.43 2.55 2.20
CA GLN A 62 0.67 1.92 3.29
C GLN A 62 1.03 2.56 4.63
N LEU A 63 2.33 2.66 4.93
CA LEU A 63 2.84 3.26 6.18
C LEU A 63 2.42 4.73 6.29
N ARG A 64 2.60 5.51 5.22
CA ARG A 64 2.21 6.93 5.15
C ARG A 64 0.73 7.14 5.41
N ARG A 65 -0.14 6.36 4.74
CA ARG A 65 -1.59 6.44 4.93
C ARG A 65 -2.00 6.03 6.34
N THR A 66 -1.38 4.97 6.86
CA THR A 66 -1.65 4.48 8.21
C THR A 66 -1.25 5.54 9.24
N ARG A 67 -0.04 6.10 9.15
CA ARG A 67 0.43 7.20 10.03
C ARG A 67 -0.53 8.38 10.04
N ARG A 68 -0.98 8.81 8.86
CA ARG A 68 -1.84 10.00 8.70
C ARG A 68 -3.28 9.78 9.15
N ARG A 69 -3.84 8.58 8.95
CA ARG A 69 -5.29 8.33 9.17
C ARG A 69 -5.60 7.49 10.41
N ARG A 70 -4.70 6.57 10.75
CA ARG A 70 -4.85 5.57 11.81
C ARG A 70 -3.49 5.28 12.47
N PRO A 71 -2.86 6.26 13.13
CA PRO A 71 -1.58 6.06 13.79
C PRO A 71 -1.64 4.96 14.86
N ASP A 72 -2.82 4.75 15.46
CA ASP A 72 -3.10 3.65 16.40
C ASP A 72 -2.84 2.25 15.82
N LEU A 73 -2.94 2.08 14.51
CA LEU A 73 -2.62 0.83 13.84
C LEU A 73 -1.11 0.61 13.72
N LEU A 74 -0.30 1.66 13.60
CA LEU A 74 1.16 1.53 13.56
C LEU A 74 1.72 1.03 14.89
N GLU A 75 1.15 1.46 16.02
CA GLU A 75 1.55 1.01 17.36
C GLU A 75 1.29 -0.49 17.58
N ARG A 76 0.26 -1.04 16.91
CA ARG A 76 -0.15 -2.44 17.04
C ARG A 76 0.42 -3.34 15.95
N ALA A 77 0.92 -2.75 14.86
CA ALA A 77 1.47 -3.48 13.74
C ALA A 77 2.91 -3.95 14.04
N THR A 78 3.24 -5.16 13.60
CA THR A 78 4.61 -5.66 13.64
C THR A 78 5.40 -5.03 12.49
N LEU A 79 6.13 -3.95 12.79
CA LEU A 79 6.97 -3.24 11.82
C LEU A 79 8.35 -3.90 11.68
N SER A 80 8.74 -4.20 10.44
CA SER A 80 10.09 -4.67 10.12
C SER A 80 11.12 -3.54 10.17
N ASP A 81 12.41 -3.87 10.11
CA ASP A 81 13.47 -2.86 10.02
C ASP A 81 13.35 -2.01 8.73
N GLU A 82 12.87 -2.60 7.64
CA GLU A 82 12.56 -1.88 6.40
C GLU A 82 11.43 -0.87 6.62
N ASP A 83 10.38 -1.25 7.34
CA ASP A 83 9.25 -0.36 7.63
C ASP A 83 9.66 0.85 8.48
N ARG A 84 10.54 0.63 9.47
CA ARG A 84 11.04 1.73 10.31
C ARG A 84 11.87 2.72 9.49
N ARG A 85 12.74 2.22 8.60
CA ARG A 85 13.51 3.08 7.67
C ARG A 85 12.59 3.88 6.75
N LEU A 86 11.56 3.24 6.20
CA LEU A 86 10.57 3.91 5.36
C LEU A 86 9.77 4.97 6.14
N LEU A 87 9.43 4.72 7.40
CA LEU A 87 8.75 5.69 8.26
C LEU A 87 9.64 6.93 8.52
N GLU A 88 10.91 6.73 8.83
CA GLU A 88 11.87 7.84 8.99
C GLU A 88 12.02 8.66 7.69
N GLU A 89 12.04 8.00 6.54
CA GLU A 89 12.08 8.67 5.24
C GLU A 89 10.80 9.50 4.99
N ILE A 90 9.63 8.94 5.30
CA ILE A 90 8.34 9.66 5.21
C ILE A 90 8.34 10.88 6.13
N GLU A 91 8.88 10.75 7.35
CA GLU A 91 9.00 11.88 8.28
C GLU A 91 9.87 12.99 7.71
N ARG A 92 11.01 12.66 7.12
CA ARG A 92 11.90 13.65 6.48
C ARG A 92 11.29 14.32 5.25
N GLU A 93 10.44 13.63 4.49
CA GLU A 93 9.75 14.19 3.32
C GLU A 93 8.57 15.10 3.68
N GLU A 94 8.05 14.99 4.90
CA GLU A 94 6.88 15.74 5.37
C GLU A 94 7.22 16.92 6.28
N VAL A 95 8.50 17.07 6.65
CA VAL A 95 9.07 18.23 7.37
C VAL A 95 9.50 19.29 6.37
#